data_AF-A0A955N295-F1
#
_entry.id   AF-A0A955N295-F1
#
_cell.length_a   1.000
_cell.length_b   1.000
_cell.length_c   1.000
_cell.angle_alpha   90.00
_cell.angle_beta   90.00
_cell.angle_gamma   90.00
#
_symmetry.space_group_name_H-M   'P 1'
#
loop_
_entity.id
_entity.type
_entity.pdbx_description
1 polymer ?
#
loop_
_entity_poly.entity_id
_entity_poly.type
_entity_poly.pdbx_seq_one_letter_code
_entity_poly.pdbx_strand_id
1 'polypeptide(L)'
;MTVQPRILLLVVLGAILIVGCSGPMSHYAQVERSLLAGNSDQAVQIIQSAKPDYGSKDRLLYLLELGMALHLAEQFVESNKVLEEAYILV
;
A
#
# COMPACT_ATOMS: atom_id res chain seq x y z
N MET A 1 16.00 39.66 3.93
CA MET A 1 16.24 38.34 4.55
C MET A 1 17.09 37.51 3.59
N THR A 2 18.42 37.53 3.73
CA THR A 2 19.33 36.75 2.88
C THR A 2 19.56 35.39 3.52
N VAL A 3 18.95 34.34 2.96
CA VAL A 3 19.16 32.96 3.42
C VAL A 3 20.58 32.54 3.00
N GLN A 4 21.43 32.18 3.95
CA GLN A 4 22.79 31.76 3.64
C GLN A 4 22.81 30.44 2.86
N PRO A 5 23.72 30.27 1.88
CA PRO A 5 23.79 29.07 1.05
C PRO A 5 24.06 27.80 1.87
N ARG A 6 24.71 27.91 3.04
CA ARG A 6 24.91 26.80 3.98
C ARG A 6 23.61 26.32 4.63
N ILE A 7 22.72 27.25 4.96
CA ILE A 7 21.40 26.94 5.54
C ILE A 7 20.54 26.28 4.46
N LEU A 8 20.58 26.80 3.23
CA LEU A 8 19.88 26.19 2.10
C LEU A 8 20.36 24.75 1.83
N LEU A 9 21.67 24.51 1.86
CA LEU A 9 22.26 23.17 1.69
C LEU A 9 21.79 22.19 2.77
N LEU A 10 21.79 22.61 4.04
CA LEU A 10 21.33 21.78 5.15
C LEU A 10 19.84 21.46 5.07
N VAL A 11 19.01 22.41 4.63
CA VAL A 11 17.57 22.20 4.41
C VAL A 11 17.32 21.22 3.28
N VAL A 12 18.04 21.34 2.16
CA VAL A 12 17.92 20.40 1.03
C VAL A 12 18.38 19.00 1.43
N LEU A 13 19.52 18.88 2.13
CA LEU A 13 20.02 17.61 2.61
C LEU A 13 19.07 16.96 3.63
N GLY A 14 18.47 17.77 4.51
CA GLY A 14 17.43 17.32 5.44
C GLY A 14 16.16 16.84 4.73
N ALA A 15 15.74 17.52 3.66
CA ALA A 15 14.54 17.16 2.90
C ALA A 15 14.67 15.81 2.17
N ILE A 16 15.87 15.47 1.70
CA ILE A 16 16.14 14.17 1.04
C ILE A 16 15.99 13.02 2.04
N LEU A 17 16.31 13.22 3.32
CA LEU A 17 16.19 12.19 4.35
C LEU A 17 14.74 11.85 4.73
N ILE A 18 13.78 12.69 4.35
CA ILE A 18 12.34 12.48 4.65
C ILE A 18 11.64 11.71 3.51
N VAL A 19 12.31 11.49 2.38
CA VAL A 19 11.75 10.70 1.28
C VAL A 19 11.84 9.23 1.67
N GLY A 20 10.71 8.64 2.05
CA GLY A 20 10.61 7.22 2.37
C GLY A 20 10.93 6.33 1.17
N CYS A 21 11.46 5.13 1.44
CA CYS A 21 11.72 4.12 0.40
C CYS A 21 10.44 3.40 -0.08
N SER A 22 9.27 3.68 0.49
CA SER A 22 8.00 3.21 -0.06
C SER A 22 7.75 3.99 -1.35
N GLY A 23 7.75 3.29 -2.49
CA GLY A 23 7.40 3.87 -3.78
C GLY A 23 6.05 4.62 -3.74
N PRO A 24 5.72 5.40 -4.77
CA PRO A 24 4.50 6.19 -4.83
C PRO A 24 3.27 5.29 -5.00
N MET A 25 2.88 4.58 -3.95
CA MET A 25 1.79 3.61 -3.99
C MET A 25 0.53 4.28 -3.43
N SER A 26 -0.08 5.09 -4.30
CA SER A 26 -1.13 6.05 -3.93
C SER A 26 -2.46 5.41 -3.50
N HIS A 27 -2.65 4.12 -3.77
CA HIS A 27 -3.86 3.40 -3.40
C HIS A 27 -3.93 3.08 -1.90
N TYR A 28 -2.80 2.95 -1.21
CA TYR A 28 -2.79 2.57 0.21
C TYR A 28 -3.59 3.52 1.10
N ALA A 29 -3.44 4.83 0.89
CA ALA A 29 -4.21 5.82 1.65
C ALA A 29 -5.71 5.71 1.38
N GLN A 30 -6.12 5.23 0.20
CA GLN A 30 -7.53 5.01 -0.14
C GLN A 30 -8.05 3.72 0.50
N VAL A 31 -7.28 2.63 0.44
CA VAL A 31 -7.58 1.36 1.11
C VAL A 31 -7.76 1.58 2.61
N GLU A 32 -6.81 2.24 3.27
CA GLU A 32 -6.86 2.52 4.70
C GLU A 32 -8.12 3.31 5.09
N ARG A 33 -8.43 4.38 4.35
CA ARG A 33 -9.66 5.16 4.59
C ARG A 33 -10.92 4.33 4.44
N SER A 34 -10.98 3.45 3.44
CA SER A 34 -12.12 2.55 3.25
C SER A 34 -12.27 1.57 4.41
N LEU A 35 -11.18 0.95 4.86
CA LEU A 35 -11.20 0.02 5.99
C LEU A 35 -11.59 0.72 7.29
N LEU A 36 -11.05 1.91 7.58
CA LEU A 36 -11.41 2.71 8.76
C LEU A 36 -12.88 3.16 8.75
N ALA A 37 -13.47 3.33 7.56
CA ALA A 37 -14.88 3.64 7.40
C ALA A 37 -15.80 2.39 7.48
N GLY A 38 -15.24 1.19 7.63
CA GLY A 38 -15.99 -0.07 7.58
C GLY A 38 -16.40 -0.51 6.17
N ASN A 39 -15.89 0.16 5.13
CA ASN A 39 -16.21 -0.11 3.72
C ASN A 39 -15.21 -1.12 3.13
N SER A 40 -15.20 -2.34 3.67
CA SER A 40 -14.25 -3.38 3.25
C SER A 40 -14.39 -3.79 1.78
N ASP A 41 -15.61 -3.81 1.22
CA ASP A 41 -15.82 -4.08 -0.21
C ASP A 41 -15.14 -3.04 -1.11
N GLN A 42 -15.13 -1.78 -0.70
CA GLN A 42 -14.44 -0.71 -1.44
C GLN A 42 -12.93 -0.91 -1.38
N ALA A 43 -12.39 -1.33 -0.24
CA ALA A 43 -10.97 -1.66 -0.10
C ALA A 43 -10.56 -2.79 -1.05
N VAL A 44 -11.38 -3.85 -1.16
CA VAL A 44 -11.18 -4.95 -2.12
C VAL A 44 -11.10 -4.42 -3.56
N GLN A 45 -12.05 -3.56 -3.97
CA GLN A 45 -12.07 -2.99 -5.32
C GLN A 45 -10.84 -2.12 -5.63
N ILE A 46 -10.41 -1.31 -4.66
CA ILE A 46 -9.22 -0.45 -4.80
C ILE A 46 -7.97 -1.33 -4.98
N ILE A 47 -7.79 -2.36 -4.16
CA ILE A 47 -6.63 -3.27 -4.24
C ILE A 47 -6.60 -3.99 -5.58
N GLN A 48 -7.72 -4.53 -6.04
CA GLN A 48 -7.81 -5.22 -7.33
C GLN A 48 -7.50 -4.29 -8.50
N SER A 49 -8.01 -3.05 -8.45
CA SER A 49 -7.77 -2.04 -9.49
C SER A 49 -6.32 -1.58 -9.52
N ALA A 50 -5.66 -1.54 -8.37
CA ALA A 50 -4.25 -1.18 -8.23
C ALA A 50 -3.29 -2.35 -8.51
N LYS A 51 -3.78 -3.54 -8.86
CA LYS A 51 -2.93 -4.71 -9.19
C LYS A 51 -1.75 -4.38 -10.15
N PRO A 52 -1.92 -3.56 -11.21
CA PRO A 52 -0.81 -3.19 -12.09
C PRO A 52 0.30 -2.36 -11.41
N ASP A 53 -0.01 -1.71 -10.30
CA ASP A 53 0.92 -0.86 -9.54
C ASP A 53 1.82 -1.69 -8.61
N TYR A 54 1.46 -2.95 -8.36
CA TYR A 54 2.32 -3.91 -7.67
C TYR A 54 3.44 -4.36 -8.62
N GLY A 55 4.69 -4.29 -8.14
CA GLY A 55 5.83 -4.76 -8.91
C GLY A 55 5.78 -6.27 -9.14
N SER A 56 6.57 -6.74 -10.11
CA SER A 56 6.70 -8.17 -10.41
C SER A 56 7.15 -9.03 -9.22
N LYS A 57 7.80 -8.41 -8.23
CA LYS A 57 8.24 -9.04 -6.98
C LYS A 57 7.22 -8.95 -5.84
N ASP A 58 6.17 -8.16 -6.01
CA ASP A 58 5.22 -7.82 -4.95
C ASP A 58 3.95 -8.68 -5.00
N ARG A 59 4.00 -9.81 -5.71
CA ARG A 59 2.88 -10.75 -5.82
C ARG A 59 2.41 -11.24 -4.46
N LEU A 60 3.35 -11.58 -3.57
CA LEU A 60 3.01 -11.99 -2.21
C LEU A 60 2.27 -10.87 -1.46
N LEU A 61 2.76 -9.64 -1.55
CA LEU A 61 2.14 -8.48 -0.91
C LEU A 61 0.72 -8.23 -1.43
N TYR A 62 0.54 -8.25 -2.75
CA TYR A 62 -0.78 -8.14 -3.38
C TYR A 62 -1.77 -9.18 -2.85
N LEU A 63 -1.35 -10.45 -2.78
CA LEU A 63 -2.22 -11.53 -2.33
C LEU A 63 -2.57 -11.39 -0.83
N LEU A 64 -1.60 -11.04 0.01
CA LEU A 64 -1.84 -10.84 1.44
C LEU A 64 -2.82 -9.68 1.71
N GLU A 65 -2.65 -8.55 1.03
CA GLU A 65 -3.53 -7.40 1.18
C GLU A 65 -4.94 -7.69 0.67
N LEU A 66 -5.05 -8.33 -0.49
CA LEU A 66 -6.35 -8.72 -1.05
C LEU A 66 -7.06 -9.73 -0.15
N GLY A 67 -6.36 -10.76 0.32
CA GLY A 67 -6.92 -11.78 1.21
C GLY A 67 -7.44 -11.19 2.52
N MET A 68 -6.67 -10.27 3.12
CA MET A 68 -7.11 -9.56 4.33
C MET A 68 -8.34 -8.70 4.09
N ALA A 69 -8.37 -7.92 3.00
CA ALA A 69 -9.51 -7.07 2.68
C ALA A 69 -10.78 -7.89 2.39
N LEU A 70 -10.65 -9.03 1.70
CA LEU A 70 -11.75 -9.98 1.47
C LEU A 70 -12.28 -10.55 2.79
N HIS A 71 -11.41 -10.90 3.73
CA HIS A 71 -11.81 -11.37 5.05
C HIS A 71 -12.61 -10.31 5.81
N LEU A 72 -12.15 -9.06 5.79
CA LEU A 72 -12.83 -7.93 6.42
C LEU A 72 -14.15 -7.55 5.72
N ALA A 73 -14.33 -7.99 4.47
CA ALA A 73 -15.58 -7.88 3.71
C ALA A 73 -16.49 -9.11 3.89
N GLU A 74 -16.17 -10.02 4.82
CA GLU A 74 -16.90 -11.26 5.08
C GLU A 74 -16.93 -12.24 3.88
N GLN A 75 -16.07 -12.01 2.87
CA GLN A 75 -15.90 -12.86 1.69
C GLN A 75 -14.89 -13.98 1.99
N PHE A 76 -15.22 -14.84 2.96
CA PHE A 76 -14.28 -15.80 3.53
C PHE A 76 -13.77 -16.85 2.54
N VAL A 77 -14.61 -17.29 1.59
CA VAL A 77 -14.22 -18.30 0.60
C VAL A 77 -13.14 -17.74 -0.33
N GLU A 78 -13.35 -16.55 -0.85
CA GLU A 78 -12.41 -15.83 -1.71
C GLU A 78 -11.15 -15.46 -0.93
N SER A 79 -11.29 -14.99 0.30
CA SER A 79 -10.18 -14.73 1.22
C SER A 79 -9.29 -15.96 1.37
N ASN A 80 -9.87 -17.12 1.72
CA ASN A 80 -9.11 -18.34 1.93
C ASN A 80 -8.36 -18.76 0.68
N LYS A 81 -9.01 -18.72 -0.48
CA LYS A 81 -8.37 -19.04 -1.76
C LYS A 81 -7.16 -18.14 -2.04
N VAL A 82 -7.31 -16.83 -1.85
CA VAL A 82 -6.22 -15.88 -2.10
C VAL A 82 -5.07 -16.06 -1.10
N LEU A 83 -5.38 -16.32 0.17
CA LEU A 83 -4.37 -16.55 1.21
C LEU A 83 -3.66 -17.91 1.06
N GLU A 84 -4.32 -18.93 0.53
CA GLU A 84 -3.69 -20.18 0.12
C GLU A 84 -2.71 -19.97 -1.05
N GLU A 85 -3.09 -19.16 -2.05
CA GLU A 85 -2.16 -18.77 -3.11
C GLU A 85 -0.95 -18.00 -2.56
N ALA A 86 -1.16 -17.14 -1.54
CA ALA A 86 -0.07 -16.43 -0.87
C ALA A 86 0.86 -17.38 -0.11
N TYR A 87 0.30 -18.38 0.58
CA TYR A 87 1.04 -19.37 1.37
C TYR A 87 2.04 -20.18 0.52
N ILE A 88 1.73 -20.44 -0.75
CA ILE A 88 2.62 -21.18 -1.65
C ILE A 88 3.88 -20.37 -2.03
N LEU A 89 3.89 -19.05 -1.81
CA LEU A 89 4.99 -18.17 -2.20
C LEU A 89 6.03 -17.94 -1.08
N VAL A 90 5.83 -18.51 0.12
CA VAL A 90 6.72 -18.36 1.29
C VAL A 90 7.36 -19.68 1.70
#